data_AF-A0A1B8UXA1-F1
#
_entry.id   AF-A0A1B8UXA1-F1
#
_cell.length_a   1.000
_cell.length_b   1.000
_cell.length_c   1.000
_cell.angle_alpha   90.00
_cell.angle_beta   90.00
_cell.angle_gamma   90.00
#
_symmetry.space_group_name_H-M   'P 1'
#
loop_
_entity.id
_entity.type
_entity.pdbx_description
1 polymer ?
#
loop_
_entity_poly.entity_id
_entity_poly.type
_entity_poly.pdbx_seq_one_letter_code
_entity_poly.pdbx_strand_id
1 'polypeptide(L)' 'MALLSDELLIDSYEQAIRLRLDEEFIALLLEEMKRRCLCPTLFRIPVCT' A
#
# COMPACT_ATOMS: atom_id res chain seq x y z
N MET A 1 -9.98 -3.09 1.85
CA MET A 1 -9.46 -3.17 3.23
C MET A 1 -9.90 -1.98 4.11
N ALA A 2 -11.21 -1.71 4.22
CA ALA A 2 -11.68 -0.51 4.93
C ALA A 2 -11.38 -0.49 6.45
N LEU A 3 -10.99 -1.63 7.03
CA LEU A 3 -10.73 -1.82 8.46
C LEU A 3 -9.29 -1.53 8.88
N LEU A 4 -8.35 -1.42 7.95
CA LEU A 4 -6.97 -1.08 8.28
C LEU A 4 -6.86 0.42 8.55
N SER A 5 -6.14 0.79 9.62
CA SER A 5 -5.64 2.15 9.78
C SER A 5 -4.66 2.47 8.66
N ASP A 6 -4.45 3.76 8.38
CA ASP A 6 -3.57 4.20 7.30
C ASP A 6 -2.12 3.71 7.52
N GLU A 7 -1.63 3.76 8.76
CA GLU A 7 -0.32 3.23 9.16
C GLU A 7 -0.20 1.72 8.88
N LEU A 8 -1.21 0.94 9.28
CA LEU A 8 -1.19 -0.51 9.10
C LEU A 8 -1.33 -0.92 7.63
N LEU A 9 -2.07 -0.14 6.85
CA LEU A 9 -2.21 -0.36 5.41
C LEU A 9 -0.88 -0.13 4.67
N ILE A 10 -0.15 0.94 5.02
CA ILE A 10 1.18 1.24 4.47
C ILE A 10 2.17 0.12 4.84
N ASP A 11 2.25 -0.26 6.12
CA ASP A 11 3.15 -1.34 6.55
C ASP A 11 2.80 -2.65 5.85
N SER A 12 1.50 -3.00 5.77
CA SER A 12 1.05 -4.22 5.08
C SER A 12 1.47 -4.25 3.61
N TYR A 13 1.37 -3.11 2.91
CA TYR A 13 1.84 -3.00 1.51
C TYR A 13 3.35 -3.20 1.39
N GLU A 14 4.13 -2.55 2.25
CA GLU A 14 5.60 -2.69 2.23
C GLU A 14 6.03 -4.11 2.58
N GLN A 15 5.36 -4.76 3.54
CA GLN A 15 5.60 -6.15 3.87
C GLN A 15 5.26 -7.08 2.71
N ALA A 16 4.13 -6.86 2.03
CA ALA A 16 3.72 -7.67 0.90
C ALA A 16 4.73 -7.60 -0.25
N ILE A 17 5.28 -6.42 -0.54
CA ILE A 17 6.36 -6.22 -1.51
C ILE A 17 7.62 -6.98 -1.07
N ARG A 18 8.05 -6.80 0.19
CA ARG A 18 9.27 -7.41 0.74
C ARG A 18 9.23 -8.94 0.69
N LEU A 19 8.08 -9.52 0.99
CA LEU A 19 7.84 -10.95 1.00
C LEU A 19 7.53 -11.52 -0.40
N ARG A 20 7.41 -10.68 -1.43
CA ARG A 20 7.00 -11.05 -2.79
C ARG A 20 5.70 -11.86 -2.79
N LEU A 21 4.70 -11.33 -2.08
CA LEU A 21 3.36 -11.91 -2.09
C LEU A 21 2.72 -11.77 -3.47
N ASP A 22 1.55 -12.37 -3.61
CA ASP A 22 0.76 -12.36 -4.82
C ASP A 22 0.52 -10.93 -5.35
N GLU A 23 0.65 -10.76 -6.66
CA GLU A 23 0.56 -9.46 -7.32
C GLU A 23 -0.86 -8.86 -7.23
N GLU A 24 -1.90 -9.70 -7.26
CA GLU A 24 -3.28 -9.23 -7.10
C GLU A 24 -3.51 -8.72 -5.68
N PHE A 25 -2.95 -9.40 -4.68
CA PHE A 25 -2.99 -8.92 -3.29
C PHE A 25 -2.28 -7.57 -3.12
N ILE A 26 -1.10 -7.41 -3.71
CA ILE A 26 -0.34 -6.16 -3.68
C ILE A 26 -1.12 -5.05 -4.40
N ALA A 27 -1.76 -5.35 -5.53
CA ALA A 27 -2.59 -4.41 -6.26
C ALA A 27 -3.80 -3.93 -5.44
N LEU A 28 -4.46 -4.83 -4.69
CA LEU A 28 -5.57 -4.47 -3.81
C LEU A 28 -5.15 -3.49 -2.70
N LEU A 29 -3.97 -3.70 -2.10
CA LEU A 29 -3.42 -2.77 -1.11
C LEU A 29 -3.12 -1.41 -1.73
N LEU A 30 -2.49 -1.40 -2.92
CA LEU A 30 -2.14 -0.18 -3.64
C LEU A 30 -3.38 0.64 -4.03
N GLU A 31 -4.45 -0.01 -4.52
CA GLU A 31 -5.69 0.67 -4.88
C GLU A 31 -6.37 1.32 -3.65
N GLU A 32 -6.36 0.63 -2.50
CA GLU A 32 -6.88 1.22 -1.27
C GLU A 32 -6.01 2.39 -0.77
N MET A 33 -4.69 2.30 -0.91
CA MET A 33 -3.77 3.40 -0.58
C MET A 33 -4.01 4.63 -1.49
N LYS A 34 -4.18 4.43 -2.80
CA LYS A 34 -4.53 5.50 -3.75
C LYS A 34 -5.86 6.16 -3.38
N ARG A 35 -6.88 5.36 -3.04
CA ARG A 35 -8.21 5.86 -2.64
C ARG A 35 -8.15 6.78 -1.42
N ARG A 36 -7.18 6.57 -0.53
CA ARG A 36 -6.96 7.36 0.70
C ARG A 36 -5.85 8.40 0.56
N CYS A 37 -5.25 8.55 -0.61
CA CYS A 37 -4.10 9.43 -0.86
C CYS A 37 -2.89 9.13 0.03
N LEU A 38 -2.61 7.86 0.30
CA LEU A 38 -1.47 7.41 1.12
C LEU A 38 -0.25 7.09 0.25
N CYS A 39 0.92 7.52 0.70
CA CYS A 39 2.20 7.25 0.03
C CYS A 39 2.97 6.14 0.76
N PRO A 40 3.55 5.16 0.04
CA PRO A 40 4.50 4.23 0.63
C PRO A 40 5.73 4.99 1.16
N THR A 41 6.26 4.59 2.30
CA THR A 41 7.51 5.18 2.83
C THR A 41 8.74 4.66 2.09
N LEU A 42 8.66 3.42 1.55
CA LEU A 42 9.74 2.79 0.80
C LEU A 42 10.03 3.45 -0.57
N PHE A 43 9.06 4.17 -1.14
CA PHE A 43 9.19 4.83 -2.43
C PHE A 43 8.98 6.35 -2.26
N ARG A 44 10.07 7.14 -2.37
CA ARG A 44 10.01 8.60 -2.53
C ARG A 44 9.44 9.04 -3.89
N ILE A 45 8.54 8.26 -4.48
CA ILE A 45 7.82 8.64 -5.69
C ILE A 45 6.51 9.29 -5.24
N PRO A 46 6.18 10.50 -5.72
CA PRO A 46 4.91 11.12 -5.40
C PRO A 46 3.80 10.30 -6.05
N VAL A 47 3.21 9.37 -5.32
CA VAL A 47 1.95 8.73 -5.73
C VAL A 47 0.82 9.66 -5.29
N CYS A 48 0.85 10.88 -5.82
CA CYS A 48 -0.20 11.89 -5.72
C CYS A 48 -0.15 12.69 -7.02
N THR A 49 -0.85 12.24 -8.06
CA THR A 49 -1.22 13.08 -9.21
C THR A 49 -2.61 12.69 -9.66
#